data_AF-A0A4Z0ACP2-F1
#
_entry.id   AF-A0A4Z0ACP2-F1
#
_cell.length_a   1.000
_cell.length_b   1.000
_cell.length_c   1.000
_cell.angle_alpha   90.00
_cell.angle_beta   90.00
_cell.angle_gamma   90.00
#
_symmetry.space_group_name_H-M   'P 1'
#
loop_
_entity.id
_entity.type
_entity.pdbx_description
1 polymer ?
#
loop_
_entity_poly.entity_id
_entity_poly.type
_entity_poly.pdbx_seq_one_letter_code
_entity_poly.pdbx_strand_id
1 'polypeptide(L)'
;MAWYCSKECQAKHWPVHKIFCKGRGASAPADDNETLRNTQKALAQSSLGCISSDPYARASSLPRGKDQIIGTSIPAAYWDGEGNASGGHTECAIPAWLKDPILEQPGFPYPIPSPVVPAHRLGPSPGAGIGLFATRDLAAGELIFAERALLIAPHAGVLMTDILRKRRGRTSVQGVELAVDGREDLLRLSLARMTPEKQAAYHALANVHAHATETPLLGVQLTNAIVLPSHVLQEAFPGHPMKDGQSMSGVCEVLSRVNHSCSPNAIVGFHLQSFTYVLTAARAISAGTEITRTYIDHAEPTAERQRALRPSQITSTTCQPLATVSAWMRDPALSDDHLIQESKRFVRLVQEEGMEANARYYGIHLLQLALSYAALGDRERYLEARENMMALGRGHRPMNGGEARWVLTEVPEKQMLWGHRVPMLD
;
A
#
# COMPACT_ATOMS: atom_id res chain seq x y z
N MET A 1 2.89 38.07 -22.47
CA MET A 1 3.72 38.63 -23.54
C MET A 1 5.01 37.82 -23.53
N ALA A 2 5.26 36.96 -24.53
CA ALA A 2 6.45 36.10 -24.55
C ALA A 2 7.63 36.88 -25.13
N TRP A 3 8.77 36.85 -24.44
CA TRP A 3 9.99 37.54 -24.88
C TRP A 3 10.88 36.58 -25.67
N TYR A 4 11.20 36.97 -26.91
CA TYR A 4 12.12 36.22 -27.78
C TYR A 4 13.51 36.86 -27.73
N CYS A 5 14.55 36.02 -27.73
CA CYS A 5 15.93 36.46 -27.64
C CYS A 5 16.47 37.11 -28.93
N SER A 6 15.83 36.89 -30.09
CA SER A 6 16.17 37.54 -31.35
C SER A 6 15.01 37.49 -32.35
N LYS A 7 15.11 38.28 -33.43
CA LYS A 7 14.12 38.29 -34.51
C LYS A 7 14.07 36.96 -35.27
N GLU A 8 15.21 36.28 -35.46
CA GLU A 8 15.22 34.92 -36.03
C GLU A 8 14.49 33.92 -35.12
N CYS A 9 14.68 34.00 -33.80
CA CYS A 9 14.05 33.08 -32.85
C CYS A 9 12.53 33.30 -32.78
N GLN A 10 12.09 34.56 -32.86
CA GLN A 10 10.68 34.91 -33.00
C GLN A 10 10.08 34.33 -34.28
N ALA A 11 10.72 34.49 -35.44
CA ALA A 11 10.19 34.02 -36.72
C ALA A 11 10.08 32.48 -36.78
N LYS A 12 11.09 31.76 -36.27
CA LYS A 12 11.11 30.29 -36.25
C LYS A 12 10.02 29.70 -35.35
N HIS A 13 9.69 30.35 -34.24
CA HIS A 13 8.74 29.85 -33.24
C HIS A 13 7.34 30.49 -33.39
N TRP A 14 7.17 31.46 -34.30
CA TRP A 14 5.92 32.16 -34.56
C TRP A 14 4.74 31.25 -34.96
N PRO A 15 4.91 30.20 -35.78
CA PRO A 15 3.80 29.32 -36.15
C PRO A 15 3.16 28.62 -34.94
N VAL A 16 3.99 28.25 -33.94
CA VAL A 16 3.55 27.64 -32.68
C VAL A 16 3.00 28.70 -31.74
N HIS A 17 3.67 29.85 -31.62
CA HIS A 17 3.25 30.92 -30.72
C HIS A 17 1.94 31.60 -31.14
N LYS A 18 1.70 31.75 -32.44
CA LYS A 18 0.46 32.33 -33.01
C LYS A 18 -0.79 31.58 -32.55
N ILE A 19 -0.67 30.29 -32.24
CA ILE A 19 -1.77 29.46 -31.73
C ILE A 19 -2.23 29.95 -30.34
N PHE A 20 -1.30 30.46 -29.53
CA PHE A 20 -1.54 30.87 -28.14
C PHE A 20 -1.59 32.40 -27.96
N CYS A 21 -1.35 33.17 -29.02
CA CYS A 21 -1.31 34.63 -28.97
C CYS A 21 -2.65 35.22 -29.44
N LYS A 22 -3.63 35.33 -28.54
CA LYS A 22 -4.79 36.23 -28.70
C LYS A 22 -4.98 37.13 -27.48
N GLY A 23 -5.33 38.37 -27.78
CA GLY A 23 -5.15 39.57 -26.95
C GLY A 23 -5.92 39.57 -25.64
N ARG A 24 -5.29 40.16 -24.63
CA ARG A 24 -5.92 40.52 -23.35
C ARG A 24 -6.92 41.65 -23.56
N GLY A 25 -8.18 41.39 -23.21
CA GLY A 25 -9.21 42.40 -22.93
C GLY A 25 -10.08 41.93 -21.76
N ALA A 26 -9.74 42.43 -20.57
CA ALA A 26 -10.47 42.49 -19.28
C ALA A 26 -11.55 41.44 -18.89
N SER A 27 -11.36 40.92 -17.68
CA SER A 27 -12.33 40.49 -16.63
C SER A 27 -12.72 38.99 -16.47
N ALA A 28 -12.38 38.48 -15.27
CA ALA A 28 -12.74 37.22 -14.56
C ALA A 28 -12.06 35.88 -14.95
N PRO A 29 -11.65 35.03 -13.97
CA PRO A 29 -10.71 33.92 -14.19
C PRO A 29 -11.39 32.66 -14.77
N ALA A 30 -11.12 32.38 -16.03
CA ALA A 30 -11.69 31.27 -16.80
C ALA A 30 -10.68 30.14 -17.15
N ASP A 31 -9.45 30.19 -16.63
CA ASP A 31 -8.30 29.44 -17.17
C ASP A 31 -8.23 27.94 -16.80
N ASP A 32 -8.72 27.53 -15.63
CA ASP A 32 -8.62 26.11 -15.20
C ASP A 32 -9.59 25.19 -15.97
N ASN A 33 -10.66 25.77 -16.50
CA ASN A 33 -11.74 25.05 -17.16
C ASN A 33 -11.46 24.81 -18.66
N GLU A 34 -10.54 25.57 -19.27
CA GLU A 34 -10.12 25.40 -20.66
C GLU A 34 -9.04 24.32 -20.79
N THR A 35 -8.07 24.31 -19.86
CA THR A 35 -7.04 23.27 -19.78
C THR A 35 -7.67 21.88 -19.59
N LEU A 36 -8.63 21.76 -18.66
CA LEU A 36 -9.46 20.57 -18.48
C LEU A 36 -10.19 20.15 -19.75
N ARG A 37 -10.87 21.07 -20.42
CA ARG A 37 -11.60 20.80 -21.67
C ARG A 37 -10.68 20.36 -22.81
N ASN A 38 -9.47 20.91 -22.87
CA ASN A 38 -8.46 20.55 -23.85
C ASN A 38 -7.84 19.19 -23.56
N THR A 39 -7.57 18.87 -22.28
CA THR A 39 -7.14 17.54 -21.83
C THR A 39 -8.22 16.48 -22.04
N GLN A 40 -9.50 16.81 -21.80
CA GLN A 40 -10.65 15.94 -22.09
C GLN A 40 -10.79 15.63 -23.58
N LYS A 41 -10.59 16.63 -24.45
CA LYS A 41 -10.59 16.44 -25.91
C LYS A 41 -9.41 15.58 -26.38
N ALA A 42 -8.22 15.76 -25.80
CA ALA A 42 -7.06 14.93 -26.09
C ALA A 42 -7.26 13.47 -25.63
N LEU A 43 -7.89 13.25 -24.48
CA LEU A 43 -8.23 11.92 -23.95
C LEU A 43 -9.27 11.18 -24.81
N ALA A 44 -10.29 11.88 -25.30
CA ALA A 44 -11.31 11.33 -26.19
C ALA A 44 -10.76 10.90 -27.56
N GLN A 45 -9.57 11.41 -27.94
CA GLN A 45 -8.87 11.08 -29.17
C GLN A 45 -7.73 10.07 -28.97
N SER A 46 -7.47 9.64 -27.73
CA SER A 46 -6.46 8.64 -27.39
C SER A 46 -7.01 7.21 -27.48
N SER A 47 -6.16 6.25 -27.85
CA SER A 47 -6.50 4.82 -27.94
C SER A 47 -6.78 4.14 -26.59
N LEU A 48 -6.64 4.87 -25.48
CA LEU A 48 -6.77 4.38 -24.10
C LEU A 48 -8.22 4.30 -23.60
N GLY A 49 -9.19 4.85 -24.33
CA GLY A 49 -10.59 4.82 -23.94
C GLY A 49 -10.87 5.44 -22.56
N CYS A 50 -10.04 6.37 -22.08
CA CYS A 50 -10.25 7.05 -20.79
C CYS A 50 -11.24 8.21 -20.94
N ILE A 51 -12.44 8.06 -20.38
CA ILE A 51 -13.41 9.15 -20.25
C ILE A 51 -13.16 9.84 -18.91
N SER A 52 -12.72 11.10 -18.95
CA SER A 52 -12.81 11.99 -17.79
C SER A 52 -14.28 12.14 -17.44
N SER A 53 -14.71 11.53 -16.33
CA SER A 53 -16.05 11.81 -15.84
C SER A 53 -16.06 12.90 -14.80
N ASP A 54 -16.98 13.82 -15.04
CA ASP A 54 -17.56 14.74 -14.07
C ASP A 54 -17.66 14.11 -12.66
N PRO A 55 -17.14 14.78 -11.61
CA PRO A 55 -17.25 14.33 -10.22
C PRO A 55 -18.69 14.26 -9.69
N TYR A 56 -19.68 14.83 -10.39
CA TYR A 56 -21.11 14.71 -10.07
C TYR A 56 -21.86 13.67 -10.91
N ALA A 57 -21.19 12.94 -11.79
CA ALA A 57 -21.78 11.73 -12.31
C ALA A 57 -21.82 10.70 -11.19
N ARG A 58 -22.91 10.70 -10.39
CA ARG A 58 -23.47 9.43 -9.92
C ARG A 58 -23.37 8.45 -11.09
N ALA A 59 -23.07 7.18 -10.85
CA ALA A 59 -23.01 6.11 -11.84
C ALA A 59 -24.36 5.89 -12.57
N SER A 60 -24.87 6.91 -13.24
CA SER A 60 -26.18 7.02 -13.85
C SER A 60 -26.06 7.93 -15.06
N SER A 61 -25.50 7.41 -16.16
CA SER A 61 -25.91 7.77 -17.53
C SER A 61 -25.15 7.08 -18.66
N LEU A 62 -24.03 6.39 -18.41
CA LEU A 62 -23.36 5.58 -19.45
C LEU A 62 -22.85 4.25 -18.87
N PRO A 63 -23.08 3.11 -19.54
CA PRO A 63 -22.58 1.81 -19.09
C PRO A 63 -21.06 1.80 -19.24
N ARG A 64 -20.33 2.20 -18.21
CA ARG A 64 -18.86 2.11 -18.20
C ARG A 64 -18.48 0.66 -17.98
N GLY A 65 -17.62 0.13 -18.85
CA GLY A 65 -17.09 -1.22 -18.69
C GLY A 65 -16.37 -1.35 -17.35
N LYS A 66 -16.62 -2.45 -16.62
CA LYS A 66 -16.03 -2.73 -15.31
C LYS A 66 -14.49 -2.74 -15.29
N ASP A 67 -13.85 -2.75 -16.46
CA ASP A 67 -12.38 -2.80 -16.62
C ASP A 67 -11.73 -1.45 -16.97
N GLN A 68 -12.50 -0.37 -17.06
CA GLN A 68 -11.96 0.96 -17.40
C GLN A 68 -11.20 1.59 -16.22
N ILE A 69 -9.99 2.08 -16.44
CA ILE A 69 -9.27 2.93 -15.48
C ILE A 69 -9.73 4.38 -15.62
N ILE A 70 -9.99 5.06 -14.51
CA ILE A 70 -10.36 6.47 -14.46
C ILE A 70 -9.32 7.27 -13.67
N GLY A 71 -9.06 8.51 -14.12
CA GLY A 71 -8.35 9.52 -13.33
C GLY A 71 -9.32 10.24 -12.39
N THR A 72 -9.03 10.29 -11.09
CA THR A 72 -9.85 10.95 -10.06
C THR A 72 -8.99 11.38 -8.87
N SER A 73 -9.57 12.12 -7.93
CA SER A 73 -8.97 12.42 -6.63
C SER A 73 -9.84 11.83 -5.51
N ILE A 74 -9.23 11.41 -4.39
CA ILE A 74 -9.91 10.87 -3.21
C ILE A 74 -9.26 11.48 -1.95
N PRO A 75 -9.99 12.03 -0.96
CA PRO A 75 -11.46 11.98 -0.80
C PRO A 75 -12.24 13.06 -1.56
N ALA A 76 -11.62 14.14 -2.04
CA ALA A 76 -12.27 15.16 -2.87
C ALA A 76 -11.30 15.81 -3.89
N ALA A 77 -11.85 16.63 -4.79
CA ALA A 77 -11.32 16.92 -6.13
C ALA A 77 -10.21 18.00 -6.21
N TYR A 78 -9.40 17.91 -7.27
CA TYR A 78 -8.43 18.89 -7.76
C TYR A 78 -8.92 20.35 -7.87
N TRP A 79 -10.24 20.59 -7.97
CA TRP A 79 -10.84 21.91 -8.23
C TRP A 79 -11.67 22.48 -7.06
N ASP A 80 -11.87 21.73 -5.98
CA ASP A 80 -12.67 22.17 -4.84
C ASP A 80 -11.90 21.97 -3.52
N GLY A 81 -11.22 23.04 -3.10
CA GLY A 81 -10.46 23.08 -1.86
C GLY A 81 -11.34 22.99 -0.60
N GLU A 82 -12.61 23.39 -0.68
CA GLU A 82 -13.55 23.41 0.45
C GLU A 82 -14.10 22.01 0.77
N GLY A 83 -14.18 21.14 -0.24
CA GLY A 83 -14.54 19.72 -0.08
C GLY A 83 -13.39 18.81 0.37
N ASN A 84 -12.13 19.30 0.37
CA ASN A 84 -10.98 18.50 0.76
C ASN A 84 -10.91 18.35 2.29
N ALA A 85 -11.11 17.11 2.77
CA ALA A 85 -10.86 16.78 4.17
C ALA A 85 -9.44 17.21 4.60
N SER A 86 -9.30 17.61 5.86
CA SER A 86 -7.99 17.93 6.46
C SER A 86 -6.95 16.85 6.09
N GLY A 87 -5.77 17.28 5.64
CA GLY A 87 -4.72 16.39 5.14
C GLY A 87 -4.72 16.12 3.62
N GLY A 88 -5.53 16.85 2.83
CA GLY A 88 -5.44 16.86 1.35
C GLY A 88 -6.07 15.65 0.65
N HIS A 89 -5.74 15.45 -0.63
CA HIS A 89 -6.24 14.33 -1.45
C HIS A 89 -5.11 13.51 -2.06
N THR A 90 -5.43 12.28 -2.48
CA THR A 90 -4.60 11.41 -3.31
C THR A 90 -5.09 11.49 -4.74
N GLU A 91 -4.22 11.80 -5.71
CA GLU A 91 -4.56 11.59 -7.13
C GLU A 91 -4.58 10.09 -7.42
N CYS A 92 -5.53 9.66 -8.24
CA CYS A 92 -5.83 8.25 -8.42
C CYS A 92 -6.02 7.93 -9.90
N ALA A 93 -5.39 6.87 -10.37
CA ALA A 93 -5.75 6.13 -11.56
C ALA A 93 -6.27 4.76 -11.11
N ILE A 94 -7.58 4.59 -11.00
CA ILE A 94 -8.19 3.38 -10.38
C ILE A 94 -9.26 2.79 -11.31
N PRO A 95 -9.62 1.49 -11.15
CA PRO A 95 -10.79 0.94 -11.83
C PRO A 95 -12.04 1.79 -11.53
N ALA A 96 -12.84 2.09 -12.56
CA ALA A 96 -14.00 2.98 -12.44
C ALA A 96 -14.97 2.57 -11.34
N TRP A 97 -15.18 1.27 -11.19
CA TRP A 97 -16.08 0.70 -10.20
C TRP A 97 -15.60 0.90 -8.75
N LEU A 98 -14.31 1.18 -8.53
CA LEU A 98 -13.72 1.23 -7.19
C LEU A 98 -13.99 2.55 -6.47
N LYS A 99 -14.27 3.62 -7.21
CA LYS A 99 -14.41 4.97 -6.64
C LYS A 99 -15.60 5.08 -5.68
N ASP A 100 -16.81 4.82 -6.17
CA ASP A 100 -18.04 5.02 -5.37
C ASP A 100 -18.04 4.16 -4.10
N PRO A 101 -17.66 2.87 -4.14
CA PRO A 101 -17.56 2.05 -2.93
C PRO A 101 -16.55 2.56 -1.89
N ILE A 102 -15.45 3.20 -2.30
CA ILE A 102 -14.52 3.86 -1.35
C ILE A 102 -15.21 5.05 -0.68
N LEU A 103 -15.89 5.89 -1.47
CA LEU A 103 -16.56 7.09 -0.96
C LEU A 103 -17.76 6.76 -0.07
N GLU A 104 -18.41 5.62 -0.31
CA GLU A 104 -19.55 5.11 0.46
C GLU A 104 -19.14 4.39 1.76
N GLN A 105 -17.84 4.25 2.04
CA GLN A 105 -17.39 3.67 3.31
C GLN A 105 -17.97 4.47 4.50
N PRO A 106 -18.53 3.80 5.53
CA PRO A 106 -19.12 4.48 6.67
C PRO A 106 -18.16 5.47 7.33
N GLY A 107 -18.56 6.75 7.40
CA GLY A 107 -17.79 7.86 7.99
C GLY A 107 -16.61 8.36 7.15
N PHE A 108 -16.54 7.97 5.88
CA PHE A 108 -15.51 8.44 4.96
C PHE A 108 -15.68 9.93 4.61
N PRO A 109 -14.58 10.71 4.53
CA PRO A 109 -13.23 10.35 4.96
C PRO A 109 -13.05 10.53 6.47
N TYR A 110 -12.47 9.52 7.13
CA TYR A 110 -11.95 9.66 8.49
C TYR A 110 -10.75 10.63 8.51
N PRO A 111 -10.50 11.30 9.65
CA PRO A 111 -9.25 12.03 9.88
C PRO A 111 -8.03 11.13 9.68
N ILE A 112 -6.92 11.72 9.20
CA ILE A 112 -5.66 10.99 9.05
C ILE A 112 -5.16 10.56 10.44
N PRO A 113 -4.90 9.26 10.67
CA PRO A 113 -4.32 8.79 11.93
C PRO A 113 -3.02 9.53 12.21
N SER A 114 -2.90 10.14 13.38
CA SER A 114 -1.70 10.90 13.75
C SER A 114 -1.25 10.52 15.16
N PRO A 115 0.06 10.35 15.42
CA PRO A 115 0.55 10.14 16.76
C PRO A 115 0.37 11.41 17.59
N VAL A 116 0.12 11.26 18.90
CA VAL A 116 -0.03 12.40 19.83
C VAL A 116 1.25 13.23 19.89
N VAL A 117 2.40 12.56 19.83
CA VAL A 117 3.73 13.18 19.78
C VAL A 117 4.45 12.70 18.52
N PRO A 118 4.95 13.62 17.66
CA PRO A 118 5.71 13.26 16.46
C PRO A 118 6.81 12.24 16.76
N ALA A 119 6.78 11.14 16.01
CA ALA A 119 7.61 9.96 16.27
C ALA A 119 8.82 9.83 15.34
N HIS A 120 8.93 10.70 14.32
CA HIS A 120 9.93 10.53 13.27
C HIS A 120 10.52 11.86 12.78
N ARG A 121 11.67 11.76 12.12
CA ARG A 121 12.30 12.84 11.33
C ARG A 121 12.92 12.25 10.06
N LEU A 122 13.02 13.06 9.00
CA LEU A 122 13.85 12.73 7.84
C LEU A 122 15.30 13.12 8.12
N GLY A 123 16.24 12.33 7.60
CA GLY A 123 17.67 12.60 7.73
C GLY A 123 18.52 11.83 6.72
N PRO A 124 19.82 12.14 6.60
CA PRO A 124 20.72 11.39 5.75
C PRO A 124 20.86 9.93 6.24
N SER A 125 20.71 8.98 5.32
CA SER A 125 20.96 7.55 5.55
C SER A 125 22.16 7.08 4.72
N PRO A 126 23.23 6.57 5.35
CA PRO A 126 24.42 6.12 4.64
C PRO A 126 24.09 5.07 3.56
N GLY A 127 24.45 5.35 2.31
CA GLY A 127 24.24 4.43 1.18
C GLY A 127 22.81 4.38 0.62
N ALA A 128 21.83 5.00 1.29
CA ALA A 128 20.42 5.02 0.86
C ALA A 128 19.87 6.45 0.64
N GLY A 129 20.69 7.48 0.84
CA GLY A 129 20.33 8.87 0.60
C GLY A 129 19.58 9.46 1.79
N ILE A 130 18.25 9.42 1.78
CA ILE A 130 17.39 9.93 2.86
C ILE A 130 16.69 8.75 3.51
N GLY A 131 16.64 8.75 4.84
CA GLY A 131 15.91 7.77 5.64
C GLY A 131 14.99 8.44 6.66
N LEU A 132 14.16 7.62 7.29
CA LEU A 132 13.25 8.02 8.36
C LEU A 132 13.80 7.54 9.70
N PHE A 133 13.89 8.39 10.72
CA PHE A 133 14.51 8.05 12.01
C PHE A 133 13.57 8.33 13.17
N ALA A 134 13.55 7.43 14.16
CA ALA A 134 12.77 7.61 15.38
C ALA A 134 13.28 8.83 16.18
N THR A 135 12.37 9.66 16.67
CA THR A 135 12.69 10.85 17.51
C THR A 135 12.60 10.56 19.00
N ARG A 136 11.97 9.43 19.36
CA ARG A 136 11.77 8.94 20.72
C ARG A 136 11.66 7.41 20.68
N ASP A 137 11.63 6.78 21.84
CA ASP A 137 11.34 5.35 21.92
C ASP A 137 9.89 5.08 21.47
N LEU A 138 9.72 4.00 20.71
CA LEU A 138 8.46 3.55 20.14
C LEU A 138 8.16 2.13 20.60
N ALA A 139 6.93 1.89 21.05
CA ALA A 139 6.47 0.56 21.41
C ALA A 139 6.06 -0.25 20.17
N ALA A 140 6.09 -1.58 20.27
CA ALA A 140 5.57 -2.45 19.21
C ALA A 140 4.08 -2.18 18.95
N GLY A 141 3.70 -2.09 17.68
CA GLY A 141 2.35 -1.76 17.22
C GLY A 141 1.99 -0.27 17.30
N GLU A 142 2.91 0.60 17.73
CA GLU A 142 2.65 2.04 17.83
C GLU A 142 2.60 2.71 16.45
N LEU A 143 1.67 3.67 16.29
CA LEU A 143 1.58 4.52 15.10
C LEU A 143 2.78 5.45 15.01
N ILE A 144 3.54 5.34 13.92
CA ILE A 144 4.71 6.19 13.64
C ILE A 144 4.29 7.40 12.80
N PHE A 145 3.60 7.14 11.69
CA PHE A 145 3.19 8.16 10.73
C PHE A 145 2.09 7.64 9.81
N ALA A 146 1.23 8.53 9.31
CA ALA A 146 0.31 8.19 8.23
C ALA A 146 0.16 9.38 7.29
N GLU A 147 -0.02 9.09 6.01
CA GLU A 147 -0.27 10.11 4.99
C GLU A 147 -1.16 9.58 3.87
N ARG A 148 -1.81 10.51 3.18
CA ARG A 148 -2.41 10.23 1.87
C ARG A 148 -1.29 10.18 0.84
N ALA A 149 -1.32 9.20 -0.05
CA ALA A 149 -0.34 9.10 -1.11
C ALA A 149 -0.42 10.31 -2.05
N LEU A 150 0.67 10.63 -2.74
CA LEU A 150 0.63 11.58 -3.85
C LEU A 150 -0.23 11.00 -4.98
N LEU A 151 0.01 9.72 -5.30
CA LEU A 151 -0.64 9.00 -6.39
C LEU A 151 -0.95 7.56 -5.99
N ILE A 152 -2.16 7.07 -6.26
CA ILE A 152 -2.47 5.63 -6.34
C ILE A 152 -2.77 5.25 -7.79
N ALA A 153 -2.05 4.28 -8.34
CA ALA A 153 -2.18 3.83 -9.72
C ALA A 153 -1.95 2.31 -9.81
N PRO A 154 -2.30 1.65 -10.93
CA PRO A 154 -2.05 0.21 -11.05
C PRO A 154 -0.56 -0.08 -10.87
N HIS A 155 -0.27 -1.14 -10.13
CA HIS A 155 1.07 -1.53 -9.72
C HIS A 155 1.91 -1.91 -10.93
N ALA A 156 3.13 -1.35 -10.97
CA ALA A 156 4.03 -1.54 -12.10
C ALA A 156 4.76 -2.89 -12.09
N GLY A 157 4.56 -3.77 -11.08
CA GLY A 157 5.23 -5.08 -10.99
C GLY A 157 4.85 -6.06 -12.12
N VAL A 158 3.61 -6.02 -12.60
CA VAL A 158 3.19 -6.83 -13.77
C VAL A 158 3.95 -6.36 -15.01
N LEU A 159 3.96 -5.04 -15.23
CA LEU A 159 4.70 -4.43 -16.33
C LEU A 159 6.21 -4.70 -16.24
N MET A 160 6.79 -4.66 -15.05
CA MET A 160 8.20 -5.03 -14.81
C MET A 160 8.47 -6.48 -15.18
N THR A 161 7.56 -7.40 -14.85
CA THR A 161 7.67 -8.81 -15.25
C THR A 161 7.71 -8.95 -16.77
N ASP A 162 6.87 -8.21 -17.49
CA ASP A 162 6.86 -8.21 -18.96
C ASP A 162 8.13 -7.58 -19.55
N ILE A 163 8.64 -6.50 -18.96
CA ILE A 163 9.94 -5.90 -19.33
C ILE A 163 11.08 -6.92 -19.16
N LEU A 164 11.09 -7.66 -18.05
CA LEU A 164 12.10 -8.69 -17.80
C LEU A 164 11.96 -9.88 -18.76
N ARG A 165 10.73 -10.29 -19.09
CA ARG A 165 10.48 -11.32 -20.12
C ARG A 165 10.97 -10.87 -21.49
N LYS A 166 10.78 -9.59 -21.84
CA LYS A 166 11.31 -8.99 -23.08
C LYS A 166 12.82 -9.05 -23.11
N ARG A 167 13.51 -8.62 -22.05
CA ARG A 167 14.98 -8.69 -21.95
C ARG A 167 15.53 -10.11 -22.11
N ARG A 168 14.72 -11.12 -21.76
CA ARG A 168 15.06 -12.55 -21.91
C ARG A 168 14.58 -13.15 -23.25
N GLY A 169 14.04 -12.35 -24.17
CA GLY A 169 13.54 -12.79 -25.47
C GLY A 169 12.25 -13.61 -25.43
N ARG A 170 11.42 -13.47 -24.38
CA ARG A 170 10.25 -14.34 -24.10
C ARG A 170 8.88 -13.69 -24.29
N THR A 171 8.82 -12.50 -24.89
CA THR A 171 7.56 -11.79 -25.21
C THR A 171 7.78 -10.84 -26.40
N SER A 172 6.69 -10.33 -26.99
CA SER A 172 6.78 -9.39 -28.11
C SER A 172 7.36 -8.05 -27.65
N VAL A 173 8.27 -7.49 -28.45
CA VAL A 173 8.96 -6.22 -28.19
C VAL A 173 7.97 -5.05 -28.16
N GLN A 174 7.06 -5.02 -29.13
CA GLN A 174 6.13 -3.92 -29.37
C GLN A 174 5.00 -3.82 -28.34
N GLY A 175 4.50 -4.96 -27.83
CA GLY A 175 3.43 -4.96 -26.82
C GLY A 175 3.89 -4.40 -25.47
N VAL A 176 5.14 -4.67 -25.10
CA VAL A 176 5.73 -4.16 -23.85
C VAL A 176 6.08 -2.68 -23.96
N GLU A 177 6.60 -2.21 -25.11
CA GLU A 177 6.86 -0.78 -25.33
C GLU A 177 5.58 0.04 -25.24
N LEU A 178 4.52 -0.38 -25.93
CA LEU A 178 3.23 0.29 -25.87
C LEU A 178 2.67 0.35 -24.43
N ALA A 179 2.87 -0.71 -23.63
CA ALA A 179 2.44 -0.74 -22.24
C ALA A 179 3.28 0.16 -21.33
N VAL A 180 4.58 0.31 -21.62
CA VAL A 180 5.50 1.22 -20.92
C VAL A 180 5.17 2.68 -21.24
N ASP A 181 4.96 3.01 -22.51
CA ASP A 181 4.60 4.36 -22.95
C ASP A 181 3.24 4.77 -22.40
N GLY A 182 2.24 3.87 -22.52
CA GLY A 182 0.90 4.11 -21.96
C GLY A 182 0.93 4.28 -20.44
N ARG A 183 1.87 3.63 -19.74
CA ARG A 183 2.06 3.83 -18.30
C ARG A 183 2.65 5.20 -17.99
N GLU A 184 3.69 5.61 -18.72
CA GLU A 184 4.29 6.94 -18.57
C GLU A 184 3.27 8.05 -18.83
N ASP A 185 2.44 7.91 -19.87
CA ASP A 185 1.37 8.85 -20.20
C ASP A 185 0.30 8.94 -19.09
N LEU A 186 -0.10 7.80 -18.52
CA LEU A 186 -1.02 7.77 -17.37
C LEU A 186 -0.45 8.51 -16.17
N LEU A 187 0.85 8.33 -15.88
CA LEU A 187 1.53 9.03 -14.79
C LEU A 187 1.62 10.53 -15.08
N ARG A 188 1.96 10.92 -16.31
CA ARG A 188 2.01 12.32 -16.74
C ARG A 188 0.65 13.01 -16.56
N LEU A 189 -0.44 12.34 -16.95
CA LEU A 189 -1.80 12.85 -16.75
C LEU A 189 -2.17 12.96 -15.27
N SER A 190 -1.76 11.98 -14.46
CA SER A 190 -2.03 12.00 -13.01
C SER A 190 -1.28 13.12 -12.30
N LEU A 191 0.00 13.34 -12.65
CA LEU A 191 0.81 14.42 -12.09
C LEU A 191 0.36 15.81 -12.55
N ALA A 192 -0.10 15.95 -13.80
CA ALA A 192 -0.65 17.22 -14.29
C ALA A 192 -1.89 17.66 -13.48
N ARG A 193 -2.54 16.71 -12.79
CA ARG A 193 -3.63 16.94 -11.84
C ARG A 193 -3.15 17.07 -10.40
N MET A 194 -1.87 17.32 -10.14
CA MET A 194 -1.37 17.61 -8.80
C MET A 194 -1.02 19.09 -8.68
N THR A 195 -1.02 19.62 -7.46
CA THR A 195 -0.47 20.96 -7.21
C THR A 195 1.04 20.99 -7.51
N PRO A 196 1.63 22.16 -7.83
CA PRO A 196 3.06 22.26 -8.10
C PRO A 196 3.94 21.68 -6.98
N GLU A 197 3.52 21.81 -5.73
CA GLU A 197 4.23 21.28 -4.56
C GLU A 197 4.25 19.74 -4.57
N LYS A 198 3.11 19.10 -4.88
CA LYS A 198 3.02 17.64 -4.99
C LYS A 198 3.76 17.09 -6.21
N GLN A 199 3.74 17.81 -7.33
CA GLN A 199 4.56 17.46 -8.48
C GLN A 199 6.05 17.49 -8.11
N ALA A 200 6.50 18.57 -7.45
CA ALA A 200 7.87 18.69 -6.97
C ALA A 200 8.23 17.58 -5.97
N ALA A 201 7.32 17.23 -5.05
CA ALA A 201 7.50 16.13 -4.10
C ALA A 201 7.72 14.79 -4.81
N TYR A 202 6.92 14.49 -5.85
CA TYR A 202 7.08 13.28 -6.66
C TYR A 202 8.44 13.26 -7.39
N HIS A 203 8.82 14.38 -8.02
CA HIS A 203 10.10 14.50 -8.72
C HIS A 203 11.32 14.46 -7.79
N ALA A 204 11.15 14.78 -6.51
CA ALA A 204 12.19 14.72 -5.49
C ALA A 204 12.39 13.31 -4.88
N LEU A 205 11.65 12.30 -5.34
CA LEU A 205 11.85 10.92 -4.95
C LEU A 205 12.98 10.27 -5.77
N ALA A 206 13.57 9.22 -5.21
CA ALA A 206 14.66 8.51 -5.87
C ALA A 206 14.19 7.86 -7.17
N ASN A 207 15.02 7.84 -8.21
CA ASN A 207 14.74 7.11 -9.44
C ASN A 207 15.97 6.27 -9.80
N VAL A 208 15.98 4.98 -9.42
CA VAL A 208 17.08 4.07 -9.77
C VAL A 208 17.11 3.70 -11.25
N HIS A 209 16.04 4.05 -11.97
CA HIS A 209 15.91 3.86 -13.41
C HIS A 209 16.21 5.14 -14.21
N ALA A 210 16.79 6.17 -13.60
CA ALA A 210 17.04 7.47 -14.25
C ALA A 210 17.88 7.40 -15.54
N HIS A 211 18.68 6.33 -15.72
CA HIS A 211 19.43 6.09 -16.95
C HIS A 211 18.55 5.72 -18.15
N ALA A 212 17.30 5.29 -17.92
CA ALA A 212 16.28 5.11 -18.95
C ALA A 212 15.52 6.44 -19.13
N THR A 213 16.05 7.33 -19.95
CA THR A 213 15.58 8.71 -20.10
C THR A 213 14.17 8.85 -20.66
N GLU A 214 13.60 7.78 -21.21
CA GLU A 214 12.30 7.81 -21.90
C GLU A 214 11.09 7.68 -20.95
N THR A 215 11.28 7.14 -19.74
CA THR A 215 10.18 6.91 -18.78
C THR A 215 10.53 7.30 -17.33
N PRO A 216 10.87 8.58 -17.09
CA PRO A 216 11.31 9.05 -15.78
C PRO A 216 10.22 8.93 -14.70
N LEU A 217 8.94 9.13 -15.02
CA LEU A 217 7.87 9.02 -14.03
C LEU A 217 7.64 7.57 -13.62
N LEU A 218 7.61 6.66 -14.59
CA LEU A 218 7.52 5.23 -14.32
C LEU A 218 8.73 4.74 -13.51
N GLY A 219 9.93 5.27 -13.78
CA GLY A 219 11.12 4.98 -12.99
C GLY A 219 10.95 5.36 -11.50
N VAL A 220 10.37 6.53 -11.22
CA VAL A 220 10.02 6.92 -9.85
C VAL A 220 8.97 5.98 -9.25
N GLN A 221 7.89 5.66 -9.98
CA GLN A 221 6.87 4.73 -9.50
C GLN A 221 7.48 3.36 -9.15
N LEU A 222 8.29 2.79 -10.04
CA LEU A 222 8.96 1.49 -9.84
C LEU A 222 9.89 1.48 -8.63
N THR A 223 10.52 2.62 -8.34
CA THR A 223 11.47 2.75 -7.24
C THR A 223 10.75 2.91 -5.89
N ASN A 224 9.61 3.61 -5.85
CA ASN A 224 9.06 4.17 -4.62
C ASN A 224 7.66 3.65 -4.23
N ALA A 225 6.95 2.99 -5.15
CA ALA A 225 5.58 2.60 -4.93
C ALA A 225 5.44 1.54 -3.82
N ILE A 226 4.42 1.71 -3.00
CA ILE A 226 4.02 0.80 -1.93
C ILE A 226 2.76 0.08 -2.39
N VAL A 227 2.82 -1.25 -2.46
CA VAL A 227 1.66 -2.05 -2.88
C VAL A 227 0.49 -1.78 -1.94
N LEU A 228 -0.68 -1.47 -2.52
CA LEU A 228 -1.93 -1.43 -1.80
C LEU A 228 -2.32 -2.89 -1.48
N PRO A 229 -2.45 -3.27 -0.20
CA PRO A 229 -2.68 -4.67 0.12
C PRO A 229 -4.05 -5.13 -0.42
N SER A 230 -4.06 -6.19 -1.24
CA SER A 230 -5.26 -6.67 -1.95
C SER A 230 -6.41 -7.03 -1.01
N HIS A 231 -6.07 -7.49 0.19
CA HIS A 231 -7.02 -7.81 1.25
C HIS A 231 -7.87 -6.63 1.70
N VAL A 232 -7.31 -5.42 1.73
CA VAL A 232 -8.04 -4.23 2.19
C VAL A 232 -9.24 -3.99 1.28
N LEU A 233 -9.04 -4.19 -0.03
CA LEU A 233 -10.09 -4.06 -1.02
C LEU A 233 -11.04 -5.26 -1.01
N GLN A 234 -10.53 -6.47 -0.79
CA GLN A 234 -11.36 -7.67 -0.73
C GLN A 234 -12.32 -7.66 0.46
N GLU A 235 -11.85 -7.23 1.64
CA GLU A 235 -12.68 -7.12 2.84
C GLU A 235 -13.71 -6.00 2.72
N ALA A 236 -13.33 -4.86 2.14
CA ALA A 236 -14.25 -3.73 1.98
C ALA A 236 -15.31 -3.98 0.90
N PHE A 237 -14.99 -4.77 -0.13
CA PHE A 237 -15.83 -4.98 -1.31
C PHE A 237 -16.01 -6.48 -1.62
N PRO A 238 -16.65 -7.25 -0.71
CA PRO A 238 -16.86 -8.68 -0.92
C PRO A 238 -17.69 -8.91 -2.19
N GLY A 239 -17.22 -9.80 -3.08
CA GLY A 239 -17.88 -10.10 -4.35
C GLY A 239 -17.40 -9.30 -5.57
N HIS A 240 -16.48 -8.35 -5.36
CA HIS A 240 -15.79 -7.62 -6.43
C HIS A 240 -14.29 -7.94 -6.43
N PRO A 241 -13.88 -9.20 -6.73
CA PRO A 241 -12.48 -9.55 -6.73
C PRO A 241 -11.74 -8.72 -7.78
N MET A 242 -10.68 -8.04 -7.35
CA MET A 242 -9.70 -7.49 -8.27
C MET A 242 -9.19 -8.62 -9.16
N LYS A 243 -9.26 -8.44 -10.47
CA LYS A 243 -8.75 -9.45 -11.41
C LYS A 243 -7.23 -9.58 -11.24
N ASP A 244 -6.69 -10.73 -11.63
CA ASP A 244 -5.25 -10.91 -11.73
C ASP A 244 -4.63 -9.78 -12.55
N GLY A 245 -3.60 -9.14 -11.99
CA GLY A 245 -2.93 -7.99 -12.61
C GLY A 245 -3.55 -6.61 -12.33
N GLN A 246 -4.65 -6.51 -11.58
CA GLN A 246 -5.22 -5.24 -11.12
C GLN A 246 -4.66 -4.78 -9.76
N SER A 247 -3.50 -5.29 -9.34
CA SER A 247 -2.82 -4.82 -8.13
C SER A 247 -2.63 -3.30 -8.20
N MET A 248 -2.91 -2.61 -7.10
CA MET A 248 -2.79 -1.16 -7.00
C MET A 248 -1.59 -0.81 -6.12
N SER A 249 -1.02 0.37 -6.30
CA SER A 249 0.10 0.84 -5.48
C SER A 249 0.12 2.35 -5.37
N GLY A 250 0.66 2.83 -4.26
CA GLY A 250 0.73 4.24 -3.92
C GLY A 250 2.17 4.76 -3.91
N VAL A 251 2.40 5.91 -4.51
CA VAL A 251 3.64 6.68 -4.31
C VAL A 251 3.35 7.76 -3.28
N CYS A 252 4.12 7.76 -2.20
CA CYS A 252 3.91 8.62 -1.05
C CYS A 252 5.03 9.67 -0.95
N GLU A 253 4.85 10.74 -0.19
CA GLU A 253 5.88 11.78 -0.08
C GLU A 253 6.95 11.42 0.95
N VAL A 254 6.51 11.02 2.15
CA VAL A 254 7.39 10.68 3.27
C VAL A 254 7.63 9.18 3.32
N LEU A 255 6.58 8.36 3.23
CA LEU A 255 6.64 6.91 3.38
C LEU A 255 7.41 6.24 2.24
N SER A 256 7.50 6.84 1.06
CA SER A 256 8.37 6.35 -0.01
C SER A 256 9.87 6.52 0.28
N ARG A 257 10.24 7.25 1.34
CA ARG A 257 11.63 7.45 1.80
C ARG A 257 12.04 6.49 2.93
N VAL A 258 11.13 5.62 3.37
CA VAL A 258 11.44 4.60 4.39
C VAL A 258 12.28 3.51 3.76
N ASN A 259 13.53 3.37 4.17
CA ASN A 259 14.50 2.48 3.54
C ASN A 259 14.21 0.99 3.76
N HIS A 260 14.81 0.19 2.88
CA HIS A 260 14.74 -1.27 2.96
C HIS A 260 15.63 -1.82 4.07
N SER A 261 15.10 -2.78 4.83
CA SER A 261 15.87 -3.78 5.56
C SER A 261 15.27 -5.16 5.30
N CYS A 262 16.12 -6.18 5.24
CA CYS A 262 15.69 -7.58 5.23
C CYS A 262 15.13 -8.03 6.59
N SER A 263 15.47 -7.31 7.66
CA SER A 263 14.97 -7.49 9.04
C SER A 263 14.31 -6.16 9.49
N PRO A 264 13.18 -5.78 8.87
CA PRO A 264 12.58 -4.47 9.07
C PRO A 264 12.00 -4.30 10.47
N ASN A 265 12.04 -3.07 10.98
CA ASN A 265 11.48 -2.74 12.29
C ASN A 265 10.11 -2.04 12.22
N ALA A 266 9.60 -1.76 11.01
CA ALA A 266 8.29 -1.15 10.80
C ALA A 266 7.52 -1.80 9.63
N ILE A 267 6.19 -1.65 9.67
CA ILE A 267 5.25 -2.17 8.69
C ILE A 267 4.45 -1.01 8.11
N VAL A 268 4.23 -1.04 6.79
CA VAL A 268 3.29 -0.13 6.12
C VAL A 268 2.00 -0.88 5.79
N GLY A 269 0.88 -0.42 6.35
CA GLY A 269 -0.48 -0.83 6.02
C GLY A 269 -1.25 0.26 5.28
N PHE A 270 -2.54 0.03 5.06
CA PHE A 270 -3.45 1.01 4.45
C PHE A 270 -4.76 1.09 5.22
N HIS A 271 -5.11 2.30 5.68
CA HIS A 271 -6.38 2.57 6.37
C HIS A 271 -7.38 3.13 5.36
N LEU A 272 -8.33 2.30 4.94
CA LEU A 272 -9.26 2.61 3.86
C LEU A 272 -10.16 3.81 4.19
N GLN A 273 -10.66 3.91 5.42
CA GLN A 273 -11.63 4.92 5.83
C GLN A 273 -11.06 6.35 5.79
N SER A 274 -9.75 6.55 6.03
CA SER A 274 -9.08 7.85 5.84
C SER A 274 -8.36 7.96 4.50
N PHE A 275 -8.29 6.85 3.75
CA PHE A 275 -7.58 6.68 2.49
C PHE A 275 -6.07 6.94 2.59
N THR A 276 -5.43 6.41 3.64
CA THR A 276 -4.03 6.72 3.99
C THR A 276 -3.17 5.48 4.11
N TYR A 277 -1.91 5.58 3.71
CA TYR A 277 -0.88 4.65 4.13
C TYR A 277 -0.50 4.91 5.59
N VAL A 278 -0.30 3.84 6.36
CA VAL A 278 -0.04 3.90 7.80
C VAL A 278 1.23 3.13 8.12
N LEU A 279 2.21 3.80 8.72
CA LEU A 279 3.46 3.21 9.18
C LEU A 279 3.40 3.00 10.69
N THR A 280 3.72 1.78 11.12
CA THR A 280 3.70 1.38 12.52
C THR A 280 4.95 0.59 12.89
N ALA A 281 5.32 0.60 14.16
CA ALA A 281 6.45 -0.15 14.65
C ALA A 281 6.12 -1.65 14.72
N ALA A 282 6.94 -2.50 14.12
CA ALA A 282 6.79 -3.96 14.18
C ALA A 282 7.27 -4.55 15.51
N ARG A 283 8.26 -3.87 16.11
CA ARG A 283 8.89 -4.17 17.40
C ARG A 283 9.23 -2.85 18.10
N ALA A 284 9.76 -2.90 19.32
CA ALA A 284 10.26 -1.70 19.98
C ALA A 284 11.39 -1.06 19.16
N ILE A 285 11.38 0.28 19.03
CA ILE A 285 12.40 1.04 18.28
C ILE A 285 12.94 2.13 19.20
N SER A 286 14.24 2.09 19.51
CA SER A 286 14.89 3.13 20.31
C SER A 286 15.01 4.45 19.55
N ALA A 287 14.95 5.57 20.28
CA ALA A 287 15.19 6.90 19.74
C ALA A 287 16.49 6.96 18.92
N GLY A 288 16.45 7.64 17.78
CA GLY A 288 17.59 7.78 16.88
C GLY A 288 17.80 6.63 15.89
N THR A 289 17.14 5.49 16.08
CA THR A 289 17.21 4.34 15.15
C THR A 289 16.53 4.67 13.82
N GLU A 290 17.11 4.19 12.71
CA GLU A 290 16.46 4.26 11.40
C GLU A 290 15.24 3.32 11.35
N ILE A 291 14.13 3.85 10.87
CA ILE A 291 12.87 3.16 10.65
C ILE A 291 12.92 2.58 9.24
N THR A 292 12.75 1.27 9.14
CA THR A 292 12.93 0.51 7.89
C THR A 292 11.72 -0.39 7.64
N ARG A 293 11.43 -0.62 6.36
CA ARG A 293 10.43 -1.57 5.89
C ARG A 293 11.06 -2.60 4.97
N THR A 294 10.31 -3.61 4.56
CA THR A 294 10.73 -4.45 3.44
C THR A 294 10.24 -3.90 2.10
N TYR A 295 11.07 -4.01 1.06
CA TYR A 295 10.68 -3.76 -0.33
C TYR A 295 10.33 -5.05 -1.07
N ILE A 296 10.60 -6.19 -0.44
CA ILE A 296 10.43 -7.53 -1.00
C ILE A 296 9.43 -8.32 -0.16
N ASP A 297 8.73 -9.24 -0.80
CA ASP A 297 7.93 -10.23 -0.07
C ASP A 297 8.90 -11.21 0.63
N HIS A 298 8.80 -11.31 1.95
CA HIS A 298 9.56 -12.27 2.74
C HIS A 298 8.90 -13.64 2.62
N ALA A 299 9.07 -14.29 1.47
CA ALA A 299 8.59 -15.64 1.32
C ALA A 299 9.30 -16.60 2.30
N GLU A 300 10.54 -16.33 2.74
CA GLU A 300 11.26 -17.22 3.65
C GLU A 300 12.35 -16.50 4.47
N PRO A 301 12.42 -16.69 5.82
CA PRO A 301 13.61 -16.38 6.61
C PRO A 301 14.84 -17.10 6.02
N THR A 302 15.92 -16.37 5.82
CA THR A 302 17.15 -16.81 5.12
C THR A 302 17.74 -18.13 5.67
N ALA A 303 17.46 -18.48 6.92
CA ALA A 303 17.94 -19.70 7.58
C ALA A 303 17.06 -20.96 7.35
N GLU A 304 15.76 -20.83 7.06
CA GLU A 304 14.89 -21.99 6.78
C GLU A 304 15.19 -22.63 5.41
N ARG A 305 15.66 -21.85 4.42
CA ARG A 305 16.14 -22.36 3.13
C ARG A 305 17.29 -23.35 3.22
N GLN A 306 18.19 -23.16 4.18
CA GLN A 306 19.35 -24.05 4.32
C GLN A 306 19.04 -25.28 5.19
N ARG A 307 17.96 -25.25 5.99
CA ARG A 307 17.59 -26.34 6.89
C ARG A 307 16.54 -27.30 6.29
N ALA A 308 15.65 -26.80 5.43
CA ALA A 308 14.62 -27.60 4.75
C ALA A 308 15.15 -28.47 3.58
N LEU A 309 16.45 -28.43 3.29
CA LEU A 309 17.15 -29.39 2.41
C LEU A 309 17.42 -30.75 3.09
N ARG A 310 16.64 -31.09 4.13
CA ARG A 310 16.46 -32.47 4.60
C ARG A 310 14.99 -32.84 4.44
N PRO A 311 14.66 -34.04 3.93
CA PRO A 311 13.30 -34.41 3.59
C PRO A 311 12.48 -34.68 4.86
N SER A 312 11.88 -33.65 5.44
CA SER A 312 10.78 -33.80 6.41
C SER A 312 9.96 -32.50 6.51
N GLN A 313 8.85 -32.48 5.79
CA GLN A 313 7.55 -31.93 6.21
C GLN A 313 7.55 -30.53 6.86
N ILE A 314 7.28 -29.50 6.04
CA ILE A 314 6.13 -28.59 6.15
C ILE A 314 6.09 -27.85 4.81
N THR A 315 5.19 -28.31 3.94
CA THR A 315 4.86 -27.65 2.68
C THR A 315 3.36 -27.42 2.69
N SER A 316 2.87 -26.19 2.84
CA SER A 316 1.70 -25.69 2.10
C SER A 316 1.35 -24.27 2.50
N THR A 317 1.10 -23.48 1.47
CA THR A 317 0.63 -22.09 1.37
C THR A 317 -0.78 -21.82 1.92
N THR A 318 -1.26 -22.59 2.90
CA THR A 318 -2.58 -22.42 3.54
C THR A 318 -2.49 -22.79 5.02
N CYS A 319 -1.70 -22.04 5.79
CA CYS A 319 -1.77 -22.16 7.24
C CYS A 319 -3.09 -21.52 7.69
N GLN A 320 -4.06 -22.34 8.07
CA GLN A 320 -5.32 -21.93 8.70
C GLN A 320 -5.20 -22.24 10.20
N PRO A 321 -4.80 -21.28 11.06
CA PRO A 321 -4.53 -21.54 12.47
C PRO A 321 -5.71 -22.23 13.19
N LEU A 322 -6.94 -21.86 12.84
CA LEU A 322 -8.13 -22.50 13.39
C LEU A 322 -8.25 -23.98 13.00
N ALA A 323 -7.91 -24.34 11.75
CA ALA A 323 -7.92 -25.73 11.30
C ALA A 323 -6.79 -26.53 11.97
N THR A 324 -5.59 -25.95 12.09
CA THR A 324 -4.45 -26.58 12.77
C THR A 324 -4.77 -26.84 14.25
N VAL A 325 -5.28 -25.83 14.96
CA VAL A 325 -5.67 -25.97 16.37
C VAL A 325 -6.82 -26.97 16.52
N SER A 326 -7.81 -26.95 15.64
CA SER A 326 -8.92 -27.92 15.65
C SER A 326 -8.46 -29.35 15.36
N ALA A 327 -7.43 -29.54 14.54
CA ALA A 327 -6.85 -30.86 14.29
C ALA A 327 -6.10 -31.36 15.53
N TRP A 328 -5.24 -30.53 16.11
CA TRP A 328 -4.53 -30.83 17.36
C TRP A 328 -5.48 -31.14 18.52
N MET A 329 -6.55 -30.36 18.71
CA MET A 329 -7.56 -30.61 19.75
C MET A 329 -8.28 -31.97 19.60
N ARG A 330 -8.37 -32.50 18.38
CA ARG A 330 -9.02 -33.79 18.11
C ARG A 330 -8.07 -34.98 18.19
N ASP A 331 -6.77 -34.73 18.32
CA ASP A 331 -5.75 -35.77 18.37
C ASP A 331 -5.24 -35.98 19.81
N PRO A 332 -5.72 -37.02 20.52
CA PRO A 332 -5.30 -37.31 21.88
C PRO A 332 -3.86 -37.84 21.97
N ALA A 333 -3.23 -38.20 20.84
CA ALA A 333 -1.84 -38.66 20.84
C ALA A 333 -0.83 -37.49 20.96
N LEU A 334 -1.26 -36.26 20.66
CA LEU A 334 -0.44 -35.07 20.79
C LEU A 334 -0.55 -34.48 22.20
N SER A 335 0.58 -34.05 22.77
CA SER A 335 0.61 -33.37 24.07
C SER A 335 -0.10 -32.02 24.06
N ASP A 336 -0.53 -31.58 25.24
CA ASP A 336 -1.19 -30.27 25.45
C ASP A 336 -0.28 -29.07 25.16
N ASP A 337 1.03 -29.28 25.13
CA ASP A 337 1.98 -28.23 24.75
C ASP A 337 2.49 -28.36 23.32
N HIS A 338 2.08 -29.36 22.53
CA HIS A 338 2.64 -29.65 21.20
C HIS A 338 2.65 -28.42 20.27
N LEU A 339 1.48 -27.84 19.99
CA LEU A 339 1.38 -26.63 19.16
C LEU A 339 1.97 -25.38 19.84
N ILE A 340 1.99 -25.36 21.17
CA ILE A 340 2.56 -24.25 21.94
C ILE A 340 4.08 -24.22 21.80
N GLN A 341 4.75 -25.38 21.91
CA GLN A 341 6.19 -25.50 21.74
C GLN A 341 6.61 -25.16 20.31
N GLU A 342 5.88 -25.67 19.32
CA GLU A 342 6.11 -25.38 17.91
C GLU A 342 6.00 -23.87 17.64
N SER A 343 4.89 -23.24 18.04
CA SER A 343 4.71 -21.82 17.83
C SER A 343 5.66 -20.95 18.65
N LYS A 344 5.97 -21.30 19.90
CA LYS A 344 6.97 -20.55 20.71
C LYS A 344 8.36 -20.64 20.11
N ARG A 345 8.72 -21.78 19.52
CA ARG A 345 9.99 -21.93 18.81
C ARG A 345 10.05 -21.00 17.59
N PHE A 346 8.98 -20.97 16.80
CA PHE A 346 8.90 -20.09 15.64
C PHE A 346 8.91 -18.61 16.03
N VAL A 347 8.09 -18.22 17.01
CA VAL A 347 8.03 -16.83 17.52
C VAL A 347 9.38 -16.37 18.04
N ARG A 348 10.09 -17.19 18.81
CA ARG A 348 11.45 -16.87 19.29
C ARG A 348 12.43 -16.68 18.13
N LEU A 349 12.42 -17.59 17.14
CA LEU A 349 13.27 -17.46 15.97
C LEU A 349 12.99 -16.16 15.21
N VAL A 350 11.71 -15.80 15.02
CA VAL A 350 11.33 -14.56 14.36
C VAL A 350 11.84 -13.33 15.14
N GLN A 351 11.74 -13.34 16.47
CA GLN A 351 12.20 -12.25 17.33
C GLN A 351 13.74 -12.14 17.33
N GLU A 352 14.46 -13.26 17.42
CA GLU A 352 15.92 -13.33 17.37
C GLU A 352 16.46 -12.80 16.03
N GLU A 353 15.75 -13.06 14.94
CA GLU A 353 16.10 -12.61 13.58
C GLU A 353 15.57 -11.20 13.25
N GLY A 354 14.78 -10.58 14.14
CA GLY A 354 14.13 -9.28 13.88
C GLY A 354 13.15 -9.32 12.70
N MET A 355 12.42 -10.42 12.54
CA MET A 355 11.51 -10.66 11.42
C MET A 355 10.04 -10.38 11.77
N GLU A 356 9.75 -9.66 12.85
CA GLU A 356 8.39 -9.42 13.35
C GLU A 356 7.51 -8.67 12.35
N ALA A 357 8.12 -7.86 11.47
CA ALA A 357 7.41 -7.19 10.38
C ALA A 357 6.91 -8.13 9.28
N ASN A 358 7.33 -9.41 9.27
CA ASN A 358 6.71 -10.44 8.45
C ASN A 358 5.39 -10.90 9.08
N ALA A 359 4.39 -10.03 8.99
CA ALA A 359 3.11 -10.20 9.66
C ALA A 359 2.37 -11.51 9.28
N ARG A 360 2.64 -12.06 8.08
CA ARG A 360 2.00 -13.29 7.61
C ARG A 360 2.37 -14.47 8.50
N TYR A 361 3.64 -14.83 8.58
CA TYR A 361 4.09 -16.00 9.33
C TYR A 361 4.12 -15.75 10.84
N TYR A 362 4.56 -14.56 11.24
CA TYR A 362 4.58 -14.19 12.64
C TYR A 362 3.17 -14.15 13.24
N GLY A 363 2.22 -13.53 12.53
CA GLY A 363 0.82 -13.45 12.96
C GLY A 363 0.11 -14.81 13.01
N ILE A 364 0.43 -15.73 12.11
CA ILE A 364 -0.08 -17.12 12.13
C ILE A 364 0.26 -17.80 13.46
N HIS A 365 1.52 -17.76 13.89
CA HIS A 365 1.95 -18.43 15.11
C HIS A 365 1.48 -17.70 16.38
N LEU A 366 1.37 -16.37 16.36
CA LEU A 366 0.74 -15.62 17.46
C LEU A 366 -0.75 -15.97 17.61
N LEU A 367 -1.48 -16.07 16.49
CA LEU A 367 -2.88 -16.49 16.50
C LEU A 367 -3.03 -17.95 16.97
N GLN A 368 -2.15 -18.85 16.50
CA GLN A 368 -2.12 -20.23 16.96
C GLN A 368 -1.88 -20.33 18.47
N LEU A 369 -0.94 -19.56 19.03
CA LEU A 369 -0.71 -19.52 20.48
C LEU A 369 -1.96 -19.07 21.24
N ALA A 370 -2.58 -17.96 20.83
CA ALA A 370 -3.78 -17.47 21.48
C ALA A 370 -4.92 -18.51 21.42
N LEU A 371 -5.14 -19.15 20.27
CA LEU A 371 -6.15 -20.20 20.13
C LEU A 371 -5.83 -21.47 20.95
N SER A 372 -4.56 -21.89 21.01
CA SER A 372 -4.14 -23.02 21.85
C SER A 372 -4.33 -22.73 23.35
N TYR A 373 -4.00 -21.53 23.82
CA TYR A 373 -4.25 -21.15 25.22
C TYR A 373 -5.74 -21.09 25.54
N ALA A 374 -6.56 -20.60 24.61
CA ALA A 374 -8.00 -20.67 24.76
C ALA A 374 -8.49 -22.12 24.87
N ALA A 375 -8.02 -23.01 24.00
CA ALA A 375 -8.39 -24.43 24.02
C ALA A 375 -8.15 -25.08 25.39
N LEU A 376 -7.06 -24.69 26.06
CA LEU A 376 -6.67 -25.17 27.39
C LEU A 376 -7.33 -24.40 28.55
N GLY A 377 -8.04 -23.30 28.28
CA GLY A 377 -8.61 -22.43 29.31
C GLY A 377 -7.58 -21.58 30.07
N ASP A 378 -6.38 -21.37 29.51
CA ASP A 378 -5.30 -20.58 30.11
C ASP A 378 -5.52 -19.07 29.88
N ARG A 379 -6.13 -18.41 30.86
CA ARG A 379 -6.55 -17.00 30.78
C ARG A 379 -5.39 -16.03 30.61
N GLU A 380 -4.36 -16.18 31.43
CA GLU A 380 -3.26 -15.22 31.48
C GLU A 380 -2.49 -15.25 30.16
N ARG A 381 -2.12 -16.45 29.69
CA ARG A 381 -1.35 -16.61 28.46
C ARG A 381 -2.17 -16.31 27.21
N TYR A 382 -3.48 -16.56 27.24
CA TYR A 382 -4.38 -16.12 26.18
C TYR A 382 -4.34 -14.60 26.01
N LEU A 383 -4.47 -13.84 27.11
CA LEU A 383 -4.50 -12.37 27.05
C LEU A 383 -3.16 -11.80 26.58
N GLU A 384 -2.04 -12.38 27.02
CA GLU A 384 -0.70 -12.01 26.56
C GLU A 384 -0.53 -12.27 25.04
N ALA A 385 -0.84 -13.49 24.59
CA ALA A 385 -0.73 -13.86 23.18
C ALA A 385 -1.67 -13.00 22.29
N ARG A 386 -2.86 -12.69 22.81
CA ARG A 386 -3.82 -11.79 22.16
C ARG A 386 -3.24 -10.38 22.03
N GLU A 387 -2.66 -9.79 23.08
CA GLU A 387 -2.06 -8.46 22.96
C GLU A 387 -0.88 -8.41 21.98
N ASN A 388 -0.06 -9.45 21.94
CA ASN A 388 1.02 -9.57 20.95
C ASN A 388 0.47 -9.62 19.51
N MET A 389 -0.58 -10.42 19.28
CA MET A 389 -1.26 -10.49 17.98
C MET A 389 -1.94 -9.16 17.62
N MET A 390 -2.56 -8.50 18.60
CA MET A 390 -3.21 -7.20 18.40
C MET A 390 -2.20 -6.09 18.15
N ALA A 391 -1.00 -6.12 18.76
CA ALA A 391 0.07 -5.17 18.49
C ALA A 391 0.53 -5.27 17.02
N LEU A 392 0.68 -6.49 16.50
CA LEU A 392 0.96 -6.72 15.08
C LEU A 392 -0.18 -6.20 14.18
N GLY A 393 -1.43 -6.43 14.58
CA GLY A 393 -2.62 -5.97 13.86
C GLY A 393 -2.90 -4.46 13.96
N ARG A 394 -2.44 -3.75 15.00
CA ARG A 394 -2.52 -2.28 15.07
C ARG A 394 -1.67 -1.62 13.98
N GLY A 395 -0.68 -2.35 13.46
CA GLY A 395 0.09 -1.98 12.27
C GLY A 395 -0.49 -2.38 10.93
N HIS A 396 -1.55 -3.17 10.94
CA HIS A 396 -2.07 -3.86 9.78
C HIS A 396 -3.55 -4.15 9.97
N ARG A 397 -4.46 -3.28 9.47
CA ARG A 397 -5.83 -3.76 9.21
C ARG A 397 -6.44 -3.25 7.90
N PRO A 398 -7.05 -4.14 7.08
CA PRO A 398 -7.31 -5.55 7.39
C PRO A 398 -7.02 -6.55 6.25
N MET A 399 -5.99 -7.39 6.45
CA MET A 399 -6.22 -8.83 6.46
C MET A 399 -6.10 -9.26 7.92
N ASN A 400 -7.07 -10.05 8.36
CA ASN A 400 -7.11 -10.72 9.67
C ASN A 400 -7.23 -9.80 10.86
N GLY A 401 -7.59 -8.56 10.61
CA GLY A 401 -8.03 -7.67 11.63
C GLY A 401 -9.41 -8.04 12.14
N GLY A 402 -10.41 -7.85 11.27
CA GLY A 402 -11.76 -8.31 11.53
C GLY A 402 -11.72 -9.72 12.10
N GLU A 403 -11.09 -10.65 11.37
CA GLU A 403 -11.01 -12.04 11.81
C GLU A 403 -10.29 -12.22 13.15
N ALA A 404 -9.11 -11.64 13.44
CA ALA A 404 -8.50 -11.83 14.76
C ALA A 404 -9.27 -11.16 15.91
N ARG A 405 -10.11 -10.13 15.67
CA ARG A 405 -10.98 -9.55 16.73
C ARG A 405 -12.28 -10.34 16.90
N TRP A 406 -12.80 -10.92 15.82
CA TRP A 406 -13.90 -11.89 15.84
C TRP A 406 -13.47 -13.24 16.42
N VAL A 407 -12.22 -13.63 16.15
CA VAL A 407 -11.60 -14.88 16.60
C VAL A 407 -11.03 -14.70 18.00
N LEU A 408 -10.34 -13.61 18.36
CA LEU A 408 -9.77 -13.41 19.70
C LEU A 408 -10.57 -12.38 20.52
N THR A 409 -11.58 -12.87 21.24
CA THR A 409 -12.44 -12.09 22.12
C THR A 409 -11.69 -11.41 23.28
N GLU A 410 -12.10 -10.20 23.66
CA GLU A 410 -11.56 -9.50 24.85
C GLU A 410 -11.88 -10.24 26.16
N VAL A 411 -12.99 -10.98 26.17
CA VAL A 411 -13.37 -11.88 27.26
C VAL A 411 -12.96 -13.30 26.83
N PRO A 412 -11.91 -13.87 27.42
CA PRO A 412 -11.39 -15.19 27.06
C PRO A 412 -12.45 -16.30 27.08
N GLU A 413 -13.36 -16.30 28.06
CA GLU A 413 -14.42 -17.29 28.21
C GLU A 413 -15.47 -17.26 27.09
N LYS A 414 -15.55 -16.16 26.33
CA LYS A 414 -16.44 -16.05 25.16
C LYS A 414 -15.81 -16.59 23.89
N GLN A 415 -14.57 -17.06 23.96
CA GLN A 415 -13.89 -17.69 22.84
C GLN A 415 -14.52 -19.05 22.53
N MET A 416 -14.73 -19.35 21.25
CA MET A 416 -15.39 -20.58 20.79
C MET A 416 -14.64 -21.87 21.17
N LEU A 417 -13.33 -21.78 21.40
CA LEU A 417 -12.48 -22.92 21.78
C LEU A 417 -12.27 -23.02 23.29
N TRP A 418 -12.83 -22.11 24.09
CA TRP A 418 -12.49 -22.00 25.51
C TRP A 418 -12.68 -23.31 26.29
N GLY A 419 -11.58 -23.86 26.82
CA GLY A 419 -11.59 -25.08 27.64
C GLY A 419 -12.02 -26.36 26.90
N HIS A 420 -12.09 -26.34 25.57
CA HIS A 420 -12.53 -27.50 24.77
C HIS A 420 -11.46 -28.56 24.56
N ARG A 421 -10.22 -28.32 25.01
CA ARG A 421 -9.18 -29.34 25.14
C ARG A 421 -9.00 -29.62 26.63
N VAL A 422 -9.70 -30.65 27.10
CA VAL A 422 -9.61 -31.10 28.49
C VAL A 422 -8.18 -31.63 28.72
N PRO A 423 -7.42 -31.08 29.68
CA PRO A 423 -6.09 -31.58 29.98
C PRO A 423 -6.17 -33.06 30.35
N MET A 424 -5.22 -33.86 29.87
CA MET A 424 -5.03 -35.17 30.51
C MET A 424 -4.61 -34.89 31.96
N LEU A 425 -5.49 -35.21 32.91
CA LEU A 425 -5.13 -35.19 34.33
C LEU A 425 -4.07 -36.27 34.52
N ASP A 426 -2.84 -35.84 34.86
CA ASP A 426 -1.72 -36.71 35.24
C ASP A 426 -2.07 -37.63 36.42
#